data_AF-A0AAD9QZL9-F1
#
_entry.id   AF-A0AAD9QZL9-F1
#
_cell.length_a   1.000
_cell.length_b   1.000
_cell.length_c   1.000
_cell.angle_alpha   90.00
_cell.angle_beta   90.00
_cell.angle_gamma   90.00
#
_symmetry.space_group_name_H-M   'P 1'
#
loop_
_entity.id
_entity.type
_entity.pdbx_description
1 polymer ?
#
loop_
_entity_poly.entity_id
_entity_poly.type
_entity_poly.pdbx_seq_one_letter_code
_entity_poly.pdbx_strand_id
1 'polypeptide(L)'
;MPLKTKKEHFLSNCENKQRFIDMLSSKLQEHGVKTLHSESDADLLIVQTAVDSVANSATMVAGEDTDLLVLLWLHADVKSQPLFFKSEKKQTAKKNHKVWHINRLKSVMGPELRLLLPFVLAVSGSDAALHKLRSDSAFKEAARAYVFIRQSSLEKIVATGEKALCCLYGGRPNEGLDVLCYRRFCEKWMGRGKNLNPEDWGWLRIQDRLHARTTDQLLSAPDNLLKVIRCTCKQECDSRRCSCRKFGIPCSFACSECRGVNCTNSSTNVSGVLLNVEGDPLNELD
;
A
#
# COMPACT_ATOMS: atom_id res chain seq x y z
N MET A 1 28.39 15.61 -26.93
CA MET A 1 29.04 15.25 -25.64
C MET A 1 28.01 14.55 -24.77
N PRO A 2 28.27 13.36 -24.19
CA PRO A 2 27.29 12.68 -23.36
C PRO A 2 27.03 13.45 -22.07
N LEU A 3 25.76 13.56 -21.68
CA LEU A 3 25.33 14.20 -20.45
C LEU A 3 25.83 13.36 -19.25
N LYS A 4 26.55 13.97 -18.30
CA LYS A 4 27.16 13.24 -17.16
C LYS A 4 26.27 13.16 -15.92
N THR A 5 25.07 13.74 -15.97
CA THR A 5 24.13 13.77 -14.85
C THR A 5 23.33 12.47 -14.75
N LYS A 6 22.98 12.04 -13.53
CA LYS A 6 22.08 10.90 -13.33
C LYS A 6 20.71 11.17 -13.96
N LYS A 7 20.09 10.13 -14.53
CA LYS A 7 18.77 10.19 -15.18
C LYS A 7 17.71 10.78 -14.24
N GLU A 8 17.62 10.30 -12.99
CA GLU A 8 16.58 10.78 -12.07
C GLU A 8 16.71 12.28 -11.80
N HIS A 9 17.94 12.76 -11.59
CA HIS A 9 18.21 14.18 -11.35
C HIS A 9 17.92 15.05 -12.57
N PHE A 10 18.18 14.56 -13.78
CA PHE A 10 17.84 15.30 -14.99
C PHE A 10 16.32 15.44 -15.15
N LEU A 11 15.58 14.34 -14.93
CA LEU A 11 14.13 14.28 -15.11
C LEU A 11 13.31 14.89 -13.95
N SER A 12 13.92 15.12 -12.78
CA SER A 12 13.27 15.81 -11.67
C SER A 12 13.11 17.31 -11.90
N ASN A 13 13.88 17.90 -12.83
CA ASN A 13 13.70 19.27 -13.27
C ASN A 13 12.60 19.33 -14.36
N CYS A 14 11.53 20.08 -14.11
CA CYS A 14 10.37 20.14 -15.00
C CYS A 14 10.69 20.71 -16.38
N GLU A 15 11.54 21.74 -16.48
CA GLU A 15 11.95 22.33 -17.77
C GLU A 15 12.75 21.33 -18.61
N ASN A 16 13.72 20.64 -18.00
CA ASN A 16 14.52 19.62 -18.66
C ASN A 16 13.65 18.46 -19.14
N LYS A 17 12.71 18.02 -18.29
CA LYS A 17 11.74 16.98 -18.63
C LYS A 17 10.91 17.39 -19.85
N GLN A 18 10.36 18.60 -19.86
CA GLN A 18 9.54 19.09 -20.97
C GLN A 18 10.36 19.21 -22.26
N ARG A 19 11.52 19.86 -22.21
CA ARG A 19 12.41 19.98 -23.39
C ARG A 19 12.80 18.62 -23.97
N PHE A 20 13.03 17.63 -23.10
CA PHE A 20 13.32 16.28 -23.54
C PHE A 20 12.13 15.61 -24.23
N ILE A 21 10.91 15.78 -23.70
CA ILE A 21 9.67 15.28 -24.31
C ILE A 21 9.47 15.93 -25.69
N ASP A 22 9.64 17.25 -25.81
CA ASP A 22 9.48 17.99 -27.06
C ASP A 22 10.49 17.52 -28.11
N MET A 23 11.77 17.43 -27.73
CA MET A 23 12.84 16.94 -28.60
C MET A 23 12.57 15.51 -29.09
N LEU A 24 12.19 14.60 -28.19
CA LEU A 24 11.86 13.21 -28.55
C LEU A 24 10.64 13.17 -29.49
N SER A 25 9.63 13.99 -29.19
CA SER A 25 8.42 14.09 -30.00
C SER A 25 8.73 14.54 -31.42
N SER A 26 9.49 15.63 -31.59
CA SER A 26 9.93 16.10 -32.90
C SER A 26 10.71 15.02 -33.64
N LYS A 27 11.61 14.31 -32.96
CA LYS A 27 12.41 13.27 -33.59
C LYS A 27 11.59 12.09 -34.08
N LEU A 28 10.56 11.70 -33.33
CA LEU A 28 9.62 10.65 -33.73
C LEU A 28 8.76 11.11 -34.92
N GLN A 29 8.26 12.34 -34.88
CA GLN A 29 7.48 12.94 -35.98
C GLN A 29 8.29 13.04 -37.27
N GLU A 30 9.58 13.39 -37.21
CA GLU A 30 10.50 13.35 -38.35
C GLU A 30 10.60 11.96 -39.01
N HIS A 31 10.37 10.89 -38.24
CA HIS A 31 10.37 9.50 -38.73
C HIS A 31 8.95 8.98 -39.02
N GLY A 32 7.97 9.89 -39.18
CA GLY A 32 6.59 9.55 -39.52
C GLY A 32 5.77 8.96 -38.37
N VAL A 33 6.26 9.01 -37.13
CA VAL A 33 5.53 8.55 -35.95
C VAL A 33 4.74 9.70 -35.36
N LYS A 34 3.41 9.58 -35.34
CA LYS A 34 2.53 10.54 -34.66
C LYS A 34 2.75 10.48 -33.15
N THR A 35 2.89 11.64 -32.53
CA THR A 35 3.02 11.78 -31.08
C THR A 35 1.88 12.63 -30.53
N LEU A 36 1.49 12.36 -29.28
CA LEU A 36 0.46 13.08 -28.53
C LEU A 36 1.02 13.39 -27.14
N HIS A 37 0.67 14.55 -26.60
CA HIS A 37 1.16 15.02 -25.30
C HIS A 37 -0.02 15.15 -24.34
N SER A 38 0.17 14.73 -23.08
CA SER A 38 -0.79 14.92 -21.99
C SER A 38 -0.29 16.03 -21.07
N GLU A 39 -1.21 16.81 -20.48
CA GLU A 39 -0.87 17.82 -19.46
C GLU A 39 -0.39 17.18 -18.15
N SER A 40 -0.77 15.92 -17.90
CA SER A 40 -0.46 15.18 -16.69
C SER A 40 -0.13 13.73 -17.04
N ASP A 41 -0.67 12.77 -16.29
CA ASP A 41 -0.56 11.35 -16.59
C ASP A 41 -1.09 11.03 -18.02
N ALA A 42 -0.39 10.15 -18.73
CA ALA A 42 -0.68 9.83 -20.12
C ALA A 42 -1.63 8.64 -20.28
N ASP A 43 -1.94 7.90 -19.21
CA ASP A 43 -2.63 6.61 -19.30
C ASP A 43 -4.01 6.75 -19.94
N LEU A 44 -4.79 7.73 -19.50
CA LEU A 44 -6.12 7.97 -20.06
C LEU A 44 -6.03 8.39 -21.54
N LEU A 45 -5.05 9.24 -21.90
CA LEU A 45 -4.86 9.70 -23.27
C LEU A 45 -4.47 8.53 -24.20
N ILE A 46 -3.60 7.63 -23.72
CA ILE A 46 -3.22 6.41 -24.44
C ILE A 46 -4.46 5.54 -24.70
N VAL A 47 -5.26 5.32 -23.66
CA VAL A 47 -6.47 4.49 -23.72
C VAL A 47 -7.51 5.09 -24.66
N GLN A 48 -7.81 6.39 -24.55
CA GLN A 48 -8.74 7.09 -25.43
C GLN A 48 -8.29 7.03 -26.89
N THR A 49 -7.01 7.30 -27.15
CA THR A 49 -6.43 7.21 -28.49
C THR A 49 -6.59 5.80 -29.08
N ALA A 50 -6.40 4.76 -28.25
CA ALA A 50 -6.57 3.38 -28.69
C ALA A 50 -8.04 3.04 -28.97
N VAL A 51 -8.97 3.52 -28.14
CA VAL A 51 -10.42 3.32 -28.29
C VAL A 51 -10.95 4.03 -29.54
N ASP A 52 -10.47 5.23 -29.84
CA ASP A 52 -10.82 5.94 -31.07
C ASP A 52 -10.25 5.24 -32.32
N SER A 53 -9.03 4.70 -32.19
CA SER A 53 -8.37 3.96 -33.28
C SER A 53 -9.11 2.67 -33.66
N VAL A 54 -9.73 1.97 -32.70
CA VAL A 54 -10.50 0.74 -32.98
C VAL A 54 -11.84 0.97 -33.69
N ALA A 55 -12.25 2.22 -33.91
CA ALA A 55 -13.33 2.51 -34.84
C ALA A 55 -12.95 2.19 -36.29
N ASN A 56 -11.66 2.28 -36.63
CA ASN A 56 -11.17 2.22 -38.01
C ASN A 56 -10.29 0.99 -38.29
N SER A 57 -9.51 0.52 -37.31
CA SER A 57 -8.52 -0.55 -37.49
C SER A 57 -8.32 -1.37 -36.23
N ALA A 58 -7.86 -2.61 -36.34
CA ALA A 58 -7.36 -3.32 -35.17
C ALA A 58 -6.19 -2.56 -34.54
N THR A 59 -6.18 -2.43 -33.20
CA THR A 59 -5.23 -1.56 -32.48
C THR A 59 -4.52 -2.35 -31.39
N MET A 60 -3.22 -2.11 -31.24
CA MET A 60 -2.41 -2.67 -30.17
C MET A 60 -1.82 -1.55 -29.31
N VAL A 61 -2.03 -1.65 -28.00
CA VAL A 61 -1.41 -0.79 -27.00
C VAL A 61 -0.23 -1.56 -26.39
N ALA A 62 0.95 -0.96 -26.44
CA ALA A 62 2.15 -1.48 -25.81
C ALA A 62 2.43 -0.69 -24.53
N GLY A 63 2.66 -1.39 -23.42
CA GLY A 63 2.94 -0.74 -22.13
C GLY A 63 3.29 -1.73 -21.04
N GLU A 64 3.92 -1.25 -19.97
CA GLU A 64 4.20 -2.05 -18.78
C GLU A 64 3.23 -1.78 -17.62
N ASP A 65 2.51 -0.66 -17.69
CA ASP A 65 1.61 -0.23 -16.62
C ASP A 65 0.37 -1.12 -16.54
N THR A 66 0.03 -1.53 -15.32
CA THR A 66 -1.20 -2.29 -15.05
C THR A 66 -2.45 -1.42 -15.16
N ASP A 67 -2.32 -0.12 -14.93
CA ASP A 67 -3.43 0.82 -14.98
C ASP A 67 -3.95 0.97 -16.42
N LEU A 68 -3.07 0.86 -17.42
CA LEU A 68 -3.46 0.78 -18.83
C LEU A 68 -4.38 -0.42 -19.11
N LEU A 69 -4.08 -1.60 -18.58
CA LEU A 69 -4.91 -2.80 -18.79
C LEU A 69 -6.33 -2.58 -18.22
N VAL A 70 -6.41 -1.98 -17.04
CA VAL A 70 -7.67 -1.64 -16.37
C VAL A 70 -8.48 -0.63 -17.17
N LEU A 71 -7.84 0.45 -17.59
CA LEU A 71 -8.49 1.52 -18.34
C LEU A 71 -8.96 1.03 -19.71
N LEU A 72 -8.12 0.28 -20.43
CA LEU A 72 -8.52 -0.35 -21.70
C LEU A 72 -9.75 -1.23 -21.51
N TRP A 73 -9.81 -1.97 -20.40
CA TRP A 73 -10.98 -2.78 -20.11
C TRP A 73 -12.24 -1.95 -19.87
N LEU A 74 -12.13 -0.86 -19.12
CA LEU A 74 -13.23 0.05 -18.82
C LEU A 74 -13.78 0.69 -20.10
N HIS A 75 -12.90 1.18 -20.97
CA HIS A 75 -13.28 2.00 -22.13
C HIS A 75 -13.53 1.22 -23.43
N ALA A 76 -13.01 0.00 -23.59
CA ALA A 76 -13.18 -0.76 -24.85
C ALA A 76 -14.65 -1.12 -25.14
N ASP A 77 -15.07 -1.02 -26.39
CA ASP A 77 -16.33 -1.63 -26.83
C ASP A 77 -16.08 -3.10 -27.20
N VAL A 78 -17.00 -3.99 -26.81
CA VAL A 78 -16.95 -5.41 -27.20
C VAL A 78 -17.24 -5.57 -28.70
N LYS A 79 -17.97 -4.61 -29.29
CA LYS A 79 -18.38 -4.64 -30.71
C LYS A 79 -17.40 -3.95 -31.65
N SER A 80 -16.38 -3.26 -31.14
CA SER A 80 -15.38 -2.57 -31.98
C SER A 80 -14.40 -3.55 -32.63
N GLN A 81 -13.50 -3.02 -33.46
CA GLN A 81 -12.38 -3.79 -33.97
C GLN A 81 -11.51 -4.34 -32.83
N PRO A 82 -10.71 -5.39 -33.09
CA PRO A 82 -9.85 -6.01 -32.09
C PRO A 82 -8.89 -5.01 -31.43
N LEU A 83 -8.96 -4.93 -30.10
CA LEU A 83 -8.06 -4.19 -29.23
C LEU A 83 -7.17 -5.16 -28.46
N PHE A 84 -5.86 -4.96 -28.56
CA PHE A 84 -4.86 -5.76 -27.89
C PHE A 84 -4.05 -4.90 -26.90
N PHE A 85 -3.68 -5.49 -25.78
CA PHE A 85 -2.66 -4.96 -24.89
C PHE A 85 -1.45 -5.89 -24.91
N LYS A 86 -0.24 -5.33 -25.02
CA LYS A 86 1.02 -6.09 -25.06
C LYS A 86 1.97 -5.55 -24.00
N SER A 87 2.48 -6.45 -23.16
CA SER A 87 3.53 -6.10 -22.19
C SER A 87 4.92 -6.12 -22.84
N GLU A 88 5.72 -5.09 -22.58
CA GLU A 88 7.09 -4.95 -23.12
C GLU A 88 8.21 -5.24 -22.12
N LYS A 89 7.91 -5.94 -21.01
CA LYS A 89 8.92 -6.29 -19.99
C LYS A 89 10.18 -6.89 -20.61
N LYS A 90 11.34 -6.27 -20.32
CA LYS A 90 12.66 -6.71 -20.80
C LYS A 90 12.86 -8.21 -20.58
N GLN A 91 13.14 -8.91 -21.68
CA GLN A 91 13.28 -10.35 -21.70
C GLN A 91 14.47 -10.84 -20.87
N THR A 92 14.24 -11.88 -20.08
CA THR A 92 15.19 -13.00 -19.99
C THR A 92 14.76 -14.03 -21.03
N ALA A 93 15.72 -14.73 -21.65
CA ALA A 93 15.59 -15.55 -22.87
C ALA A 93 14.54 -16.71 -22.87
N LYS A 94 13.62 -16.78 -21.90
CA LYS A 94 12.65 -17.87 -21.70
C LYS A 94 11.18 -17.45 -21.53
N LYS A 95 10.79 -16.17 -21.69
CA LYS A 95 9.38 -15.76 -21.55
C LYS A 95 8.86 -15.02 -22.79
N ASN A 96 7.78 -15.56 -23.37
CA ASN A 96 7.00 -14.90 -24.42
C ASN A 96 6.36 -13.60 -23.90
N HIS A 97 6.24 -12.61 -24.78
CA HIS A 97 5.47 -11.40 -24.48
C HIS A 97 4.02 -11.78 -24.13
N LYS A 98 3.51 -11.24 -23.03
CA LYS A 98 2.09 -11.39 -22.69
C LYS A 98 1.28 -10.44 -23.56
N VAL A 99 0.31 -10.99 -24.29
CA VAL A 99 -0.65 -10.26 -25.10
C VAL A 99 -2.05 -10.60 -24.62
N TRP A 100 -2.87 -9.57 -24.41
CA TRP A 100 -4.24 -9.69 -23.95
C TRP A 100 -5.18 -9.16 -25.02
N HIS A 101 -6.19 -9.96 -25.39
CA HIS A 101 -7.26 -9.52 -26.28
C HIS A 101 -8.37 -8.89 -25.45
N ILE A 102 -8.43 -7.56 -25.44
CA ILE A 102 -9.25 -6.77 -24.51
C ILE A 102 -10.74 -7.00 -24.74
N ASN A 103 -11.22 -7.00 -25.99
CA ASN A 103 -12.63 -7.24 -26.28
C ASN A 103 -13.09 -8.62 -25.79
N ARG A 104 -12.25 -9.65 -25.96
CA ARG A 104 -12.54 -11.02 -25.48
C ARG A 104 -12.54 -11.10 -23.95
N LEU A 105 -11.62 -10.43 -23.27
CA LEU A 105 -11.65 -10.35 -21.80
C LEU A 105 -12.93 -9.66 -21.31
N LYS A 106 -13.35 -8.59 -21.98
CA LYS A 106 -14.60 -7.87 -21.68
C LYS A 106 -15.86 -8.68 -22.00
N SER A 107 -15.86 -9.51 -23.03
CA SER A 107 -17.02 -10.34 -23.38
C SER A 107 -17.29 -11.44 -22.36
N VAL A 108 -16.25 -12.01 -21.75
CA VAL A 108 -16.38 -13.04 -20.70
C VAL A 108 -16.80 -12.44 -19.35
N MET A 109 -16.69 -11.12 -19.17
CA MET A 109 -17.23 -10.47 -17.99
C MET A 109 -18.75 -10.39 -18.01
N GLY A 110 -19.37 -10.87 -16.95
CA GLY A 110 -20.76 -10.56 -16.64
C GLY A 110 -20.98 -9.06 -16.39
N PRO A 111 -22.22 -8.56 -16.58
CA PRO A 111 -22.58 -7.15 -16.39
C PRO A 111 -22.28 -6.64 -14.98
N GLU A 112 -22.38 -7.53 -13.99
CA GLU A 112 -22.03 -7.21 -12.61
C GLU A 112 -20.55 -6.83 -12.43
N LEU A 113 -19.62 -7.64 -12.94
CA LEU A 113 -18.20 -7.33 -12.78
C LEU A 113 -17.84 -6.02 -13.48
N ARG A 114 -18.45 -5.72 -14.63
CA ARG A 114 -18.26 -4.44 -15.34
C ARG A 114 -18.65 -3.24 -14.48
N LEU A 115 -19.70 -3.39 -13.66
CA LEU A 115 -20.19 -2.34 -12.78
C LEU A 115 -19.29 -2.17 -11.54
N LEU A 116 -18.82 -3.27 -10.95
CA LEU A 116 -18.09 -3.26 -9.67
C LEU A 116 -16.58 -3.01 -9.82
N LEU A 117 -16.00 -3.41 -10.96
CA LEU A 117 -14.56 -3.43 -11.13
C LEU A 117 -13.87 -2.05 -10.93
N PRO A 118 -14.41 -0.91 -11.44
CA PRO A 118 -13.78 0.39 -11.23
C PRO A 118 -13.62 0.73 -9.75
N PHE A 119 -14.65 0.43 -8.94
CA PHE A 119 -14.58 0.61 -7.50
C PHE A 119 -13.50 -0.29 -6.87
N VAL A 120 -13.52 -1.58 -7.20
CA VAL A 120 -12.60 -2.57 -6.63
C VAL A 120 -11.14 -2.25 -6.92
N LEU A 121 -10.84 -1.78 -8.13
CA LEU A 121 -9.48 -1.38 -8.50
C LEU A 121 -9.06 -0.09 -7.81
N ALA A 122 -9.96 0.90 -7.75
CA ALA A 122 -9.69 2.16 -7.06
C ALA A 122 -9.38 1.98 -5.56
N VAL A 123 -10.07 1.08 -4.86
CA VAL A 123 -9.88 0.91 -3.41
C VAL A 123 -8.74 -0.04 -3.02
N SER A 124 -8.19 -0.80 -3.97
CA SER A 124 -7.21 -1.85 -3.67
C SER A 124 -5.86 -1.69 -4.32
N GLY A 125 -5.81 -1.03 -5.49
CA GLY A 125 -4.61 -0.92 -6.32
C GLY A 125 -3.98 -2.27 -6.70
N SER A 126 -4.70 -3.40 -6.62
CA SER A 126 -4.11 -4.73 -6.89
C SER A 126 -5.13 -5.84 -7.22
N ASP A 127 -4.61 -6.93 -7.82
CA ASP A 127 -5.37 -8.15 -8.12
C ASP A 127 -6.02 -8.81 -6.89
N ALA A 128 -5.53 -8.52 -5.68
CA ALA A 128 -6.01 -9.13 -4.44
C ALA A 128 -7.50 -8.83 -4.17
N ALA A 129 -7.97 -7.64 -4.55
CA ALA A 129 -9.38 -7.30 -4.36
C ALA A 129 -10.31 -7.94 -5.39
N LEU A 130 -9.79 -8.32 -6.58
CA LEU A 130 -10.56 -9.10 -7.53
C LEU A 130 -10.83 -10.51 -6.99
N HIS A 131 -9.84 -11.11 -6.32
CA HIS A 131 -10.04 -12.36 -5.60
C HIS A 131 -11.08 -12.18 -4.48
N LYS A 132 -10.94 -11.12 -3.67
CA LYS A 132 -11.86 -10.82 -2.56
C LYS A 132 -13.30 -10.62 -3.04
N LEU A 133 -13.50 -9.94 -4.17
CA LEU A 133 -14.82 -9.75 -4.80
C LEU A 133 -15.51 -11.08 -5.15
N ARG A 134 -14.73 -12.12 -5.46
CA ARG A 134 -15.26 -13.46 -5.76
C ARG A 134 -15.53 -14.28 -4.51
N SER A 135 -14.70 -14.15 -3.48
CA SER A 135 -14.73 -15.01 -2.30
C SER A 135 -15.52 -14.45 -1.11
N ASP A 136 -15.74 -13.13 -1.05
CA ASP A 136 -16.32 -12.45 0.11
C ASP A 136 -17.65 -11.77 -0.27
N SER A 137 -18.76 -12.36 0.20
CA SER A 137 -20.12 -11.87 -0.09
C SER A 137 -20.38 -10.50 0.51
N ALA A 138 -19.85 -10.22 1.70
CA ALA A 138 -20.03 -8.93 2.37
C ALA A 138 -19.30 -7.81 1.63
N PHE A 139 -18.06 -8.07 1.18
CA PHE A 139 -17.33 -7.12 0.33
C PHE A 139 -18.05 -6.89 -0.99
N LYS A 140 -18.56 -7.97 -1.63
CA LYS A 140 -19.32 -7.85 -2.87
C LYS A 140 -20.59 -7.02 -2.72
N GLU A 141 -21.33 -7.21 -1.63
CA GLU A 141 -22.53 -6.44 -1.32
C GLU A 141 -22.20 -4.97 -1.04
N ALA A 142 -21.15 -4.70 -0.27
CA ALA A 142 -20.69 -3.33 0.00
C ALA A 142 -20.23 -2.62 -1.28
N ALA A 143 -19.50 -3.32 -2.17
CA ALA A 143 -19.10 -2.80 -3.47
C ALA A 143 -20.32 -2.48 -4.35
N ARG A 144 -21.33 -3.35 -4.38
CA ARG A 144 -22.60 -3.07 -5.09
C ARG A 144 -23.25 -1.82 -4.53
N ALA A 145 -23.47 -1.78 -3.22
CA ALA A 145 -24.09 -0.63 -2.56
C ALA A 145 -23.37 0.67 -2.92
N TYR A 146 -22.03 0.70 -2.88
CA TYR A 146 -21.24 1.87 -3.23
C TYR A 146 -21.50 2.35 -4.66
N VAL A 147 -21.55 1.44 -5.64
CA VAL A 147 -21.75 1.83 -7.04
C VAL A 147 -23.16 2.39 -7.29
N PHE A 148 -24.17 1.95 -6.53
CA PHE A 148 -25.55 2.43 -6.69
C PHE A 148 -25.84 3.74 -5.94
N ILE A 149 -25.05 4.12 -4.93
CA ILE A 149 -25.29 5.34 -4.14
C ILE A 149 -24.51 6.56 -4.65
N ARG A 150 -23.95 6.54 -5.86
CA ARG A 150 -23.10 7.63 -6.36
C ARG A 150 -23.77 9.00 -6.45
N GLN A 151 -25.10 9.07 -6.38
CA GLN A 151 -25.89 10.31 -6.33
C GLN A 151 -26.57 10.53 -4.95
N SER A 152 -26.13 9.80 -3.91
CA SER A 152 -26.62 9.98 -2.54
C SER A 152 -25.87 11.08 -1.79
N SER A 153 -26.25 11.31 -0.53
CA SER A 153 -25.54 12.23 0.35
C SER A 153 -24.11 11.77 0.62
N LEU A 154 -23.23 12.73 0.91
CA LEU A 154 -21.82 12.49 1.22
C LEU A 154 -21.67 11.47 2.36
N GLU A 155 -22.49 11.58 3.41
CA GLU A 155 -22.43 10.68 4.57
C GLU A 155 -22.72 9.23 4.19
N LYS A 156 -23.71 8.99 3.31
CA LYS A 156 -24.03 7.64 2.84
C LYS A 156 -22.92 7.06 1.97
N ILE A 157 -22.33 7.88 1.11
CA ILE A 157 -21.18 7.49 0.26
C ILE A 157 -20.00 7.10 1.14
N VAL A 158 -19.67 7.94 2.13
CA VAL A 158 -18.59 7.68 3.10
C VAL A 158 -18.86 6.41 3.89
N ALA A 159 -20.02 6.28 4.54
CA ALA A 159 -20.34 5.11 5.36
C ALA A 159 -20.28 3.79 4.58
N THR A 160 -20.75 3.80 3.32
CA THR A 160 -20.72 2.59 2.47
C THR A 160 -19.30 2.29 1.98
N GLY A 161 -18.52 3.33 1.64
CA GLY A 161 -17.11 3.19 1.30
C GLY A 161 -16.30 2.62 2.47
N GLU A 162 -16.50 3.13 3.68
CA GLU A 162 -15.88 2.62 4.90
C GLU A 162 -16.25 1.16 5.16
N LYS A 163 -17.53 0.79 5.00
CA LYS A 163 -17.97 -0.61 5.12
C LYS A 163 -17.26 -1.52 4.11
N ALA A 164 -17.12 -1.09 2.86
CA ALA A 164 -16.42 -1.86 1.84
C ALA A 164 -14.92 -2.02 2.17
N LEU A 165 -14.26 -0.96 2.65
CA LEU A 165 -12.86 -1.02 3.10
C LEU A 165 -12.70 -1.95 4.31
N CYS A 166 -13.63 -1.91 5.28
CA CYS A 166 -13.63 -2.85 6.39
C CYS A 166 -13.67 -4.30 5.90
N CYS A 167 -14.59 -4.64 4.98
CA CYS A 167 -14.67 -5.99 4.42
C CYS A 167 -13.39 -6.39 3.67
N LEU A 168 -12.80 -5.45 2.91
CA LEU A 168 -11.58 -5.70 2.14
C LEU A 168 -10.39 -6.04 3.06
N TYR A 169 -10.23 -5.31 4.16
CA TYR A 169 -9.09 -5.41 5.08
C TYR A 169 -9.32 -6.32 6.29
N GLY A 170 -10.40 -7.11 6.29
CA GLY A 170 -10.69 -8.10 7.34
C GLY A 170 -11.17 -7.48 8.66
N GLY A 171 -12.06 -6.50 8.55
CA GLY A 171 -12.85 -5.97 9.65
C GLY A 171 -13.79 -7.02 10.23
N ARG A 172 -14.08 -6.87 11.52
CA ARG A 172 -15.05 -7.69 12.25
C ARG A 172 -16.48 -7.17 11.98
N PRO A 173 -17.52 -7.99 12.23
CA PRO A 173 -18.90 -7.50 12.18
C PRO A 173 -19.08 -6.25 13.06
N ASN A 174 -19.73 -5.22 12.51
CA ASN A 174 -19.98 -3.93 13.16
C ASN A 174 -18.73 -3.14 13.57
N GLU A 175 -17.53 -3.51 13.07
CA GLU A 175 -16.30 -2.74 13.29
C GLU A 175 -16.22 -1.58 12.28
N GLY A 176 -16.09 -0.35 12.79
CA GLY A 176 -15.82 0.83 11.98
C GLY A 176 -14.40 0.84 11.42
N LEU A 177 -14.20 1.55 10.31
CA LEU A 177 -12.89 1.58 9.62
C LEU A 177 -11.79 2.15 10.50
N ASP A 178 -12.10 3.17 11.29
CA ASP A 178 -11.21 3.79 12.26
C ASP A 178 -10.76 2.80 13.35
N VAL A 179 -11.69 2.00 13.88
CA VAL A 179 -11.40 0.95 14.87
C VAL A 179 -10.56 -0.16 14.24
N LEU A 180 -10.87 -0.59 13.02
CA LEU A 180 -10.08 -1.55 12.27
C LEU A 180 -8.65 -1.05 12.08
N CYS A 181 -8.47 0.20 11.63
CA CYS A 181 -7.16 0.82 11.45
C CYS A 181 -6.36 0.82 12.76
N TYR A 182 -6.99 1.23 13.87
CA TYR A 182 -6.36 1.23 15.18
C TYR A 182 -5.98 -0.18 15.68
N ARG A 183 -6.87 -1.16 15.49
CA ARG A 183 -6.59 -2.55 15.84
C ARG A 183 -5.42 -3.10 15.04
N ARG A 184 -5.35 -2.82 13.72
CA ARG A 184 -4.22 -3.24 12.88
C ARG A 184 -2.91 -2.59 13.32
N PHE A 185 -2.97 -1.32 13.73
CA PHE A 185 -1.84 -0.65 14.35
C PHE A 185 -1.38 -1.40 15.62
N CYS A 186 -2.28 -1.67 16.56
CA CYS A 186 -1.96 -2.41 17.79
C CYS A 186 -1.40 -3.81 17.51
N GLU A 187 -2.03 -4.56 16.60
CA GLU A 187 -1.57 -5.90 16.19
C GLU A 187 -0.15 -5.88 15.65
N LYS A 188 0.20 -4.85 14.86
CA LYS A 188 1.52 -4.70 14.26
C LYS A 188 2.60 -4.37 15.29
N TRP A 189 2.27 -3.58 16.30
CA TRP A 189 3.25 -3.10 17.30
C TRP A 189 3.35 -4.00 18.54
N MET A 190 2.23 -4.49 19.05
CA MET A 190 2.16 -5.19 20.34
C MET A 190 1.90 -6.70 20.19
N GLY A 191 1.57 -7.16 18.99
CA GLY A 191 1.06 -8.50 18.72
C GLY A 191 -0.45 -8.59 18.91
N ARG A 192 -1.03 -9.72 18.47
CA ARG A 192 -2.49 -9.91 18.50
C ARG A 192 -3.03 -9.91 19.94
N GLY A 193 -4.16 -9.23 20.13
CA GLY A 193 -4.91 -9.25 21.39
C GLY A 193 -4.45 -8.26 22.46
N LYS A 194 -3.44 -7.42 22.16
CA LYS A 194 -3.03 -6.32 23.04
C LYS A 194 -3.54 -4.99 22.51
N ASN A 195 -4.08 -4.17 23.40
CA ASN A 195 -4.54 -2.82 23.07
C ASN A 195 -3.66 -1.80 23.78
N LEU A 196 -3.44 -0.69 23.09
CA LEU A 196 -2.88 0.51 23.69
C LEU A 196 -4.02 1.49 24.01
N ASN A 197 -3.71 2.58 24.70
CA ASN A 197 -4.60 3.72 24.75
C ASN A 197 -4.38 4.57 23.49
N PRO A 198 -5.37 4.82 22.61
CA PRO A 198 -5.17 5.51 21.35
C PRO A 198 -4.47 6.88 21.47
N GLU A 199 -4.85 7.65 22.49
CA GLU A 199 -4.40 9.04 22.67
C GLU A 199 -2.91 9.17 23.02
N ASP A 200 -2.33 8.08 23.55
CA ASP A 200 -0.90 8.02 23.87
C ASP A 200 -0.03 7.69 22.64
N TRP A 201 -0.63 7.26 21.51
CA TRP A 201 0.10 6.71 20.36
C TRP A 201 -0.29 7.33 19.02
N GLY A 202 -0.53 8.63 19.01
CA GLY A 202 -0.76 9.38 17.78
C GLY A 202 -2.15 9.17 17.18
N TRP A 203 -3.15 8.85 18.00
CA TRP A 203 -4.55 8.87 17.63
C TRP A 203 -5.32 9.88 18.48
N LEU A 204 -6.40 10.42 17.94
CA LEU A 204 -7.31 11.32 18.66
C LEU A 204 -8.72 10.75 18.59
N ARG A 205 -9.48 10.93 19.68
CA ARG A 205 -10.91 10.65 19.67
C ARG A 205 -11.68 11.93 19.37
N ILE A 206 -12.38 11.96 18.24
CA ILE A 206 -13.22 13.08 17.81
C ILE A 206 -14.60 12.51 17.52
N GLN A 207 -15.64 12.98 18.23
CA GLN A 207 -17.02 12.52 18.03
C GLN A 207 -17.15 10.99 17.99
N ASP A 208 -16.55 10.32 18.99
CA ASP A 208 -16.45 8.86 19.12
C ASP A 208 -15.67 8.10 18.04
N ARG A 209 -15.06 8.80 17.08
CA ARG A 209 -14.20 8.19 16.04
C ARG A 209 -12.72 8.36 16.33
N LEU A 210 -11.92 7.39 15.91
CA LEU A 210 -10.46 7.45 16.01
C LEU A 210 -9.84 8.05 14.75
N HIS A 211 -9.08 9.12 14.92
CA HIS A 211 -8.34 9.78 13.84
C HIS A 211 -6.85 9.69 14.09
N ALA A 212 -6.08 9.26 13.08
CA ALA A 212 -4.63 9.33 13.16
C ALA A 212 -4.19 10.80 13.19
N ARG A 213 -3.28 11.13 14.11
CA ARG A 213 -2.70 12.45 14.28
C ARG A 213 -1.26 12.41 13.81
N THR A 214 -0.94 13.23 12.81
CA THR A 214 0.45 13.53 12.47
C THR A 214 1.01 14.45 13.55
N THR A 215 2.06 13.99 14.24
CA THR A 215 2.72 14.76 15.30
C THR A 215 4.20 14.45 15.29
N ASP A 216 4.97 15.51 15.48
CA ASP A 216 6.42 15.55 15.68
C ASP A 216 6.82 15.37 17.15
N GLN A 217 5.85 15.41 18.07
CA GLN A 217 6.06 15.47 19.52
C GLN A 217 5.69 14.17 20.26
N LEU A 218 4.81 13.33 19.70
CA LEU A 218 4.47 12.03 20.28
C LEU A 218 5.41 10.95 19.72
N LEU A 219 5.87 10.07 20.59
CA LEU A 219 6.67 8.91 20.19
C LEU A 219 5.83 8.03 19.26
N SER A 220 6.29 7.82 18.01
CA SER A 220 5.58 7.03 16.99
C SER A 220 5.34 5.56 17.38
N ALA A 221 6.00 5.09 18.43
CA ALA A 221 5.84 3.79 19.03
C ALA A 221 6.32 3.80 20.49
N PRO A 222 5.89 2.85 21.33
CA PRO A 222 6.40 2.67 22.69
C PRO A 222 7.92 2.65 22.79
N ASP A 223 8.44 3.22 23.87
CA ASP A 223 9.88 3.37 24.12
C ASP A 223 10.65 2.03 24.05
N ASN A 224 10.02 0.95 24.52
CA ASN A 224 10.52 -0.42 24.43
C ASN A 224 10.54 -0.98 23.00
N LEU A 225 9.73 -0.44 22.08
CA LEU A 225 9.71 -0.77 20.65
C LEU A 225 10.69 0.08 19.83
N LEU A 226 10.91 1.33 20.20
CA LEU A 226 11.95 2.17 19.61
C LEU A 226 13.36 1.73 20.02
N LYS A 227 13.47 1.11 21.21
CA LYS A 227 14.69 0.50 21.76
C LYS A 227 14.73 -1.01 21.51
N VAL A 228 14.25 -1.51 20.36
CA VAL A 228 14.42 -2.94 19.99
C VAL A 228 15.89 -3.21 19.72
N ILE A 229 16.61 -3.44 20.80
CA ILE A 229 18.00 -3.81 20.83
C ILE A 229 18.00 -5.33 20.83
N ARG A 230 18.24 -5.90 19.65
CA ARG A 230 18.39 -7.34 19.46
C ARG A 230 19.87 -7.69 19.36
N CYS A 231 20.29 -8.72 20.08
CA CYS A 231 21.64 -9.26 19.91
C CYS A 231 21.68 -10.30 18.79
N THR A 232 22.88 -10.54 18.27
CA THR A 232 23.22 -11.61 17.32
C THR A 232 23.95 -12.77 18.00
N CYS A 233 23.94 -12.80 19.34
CA CYS A 233 24.58 -13.85 20.13
C CYS A 233 23.95 -15.22 19.84
N LYS A 234 24.79 -16.25 19.71
CA LYS A 234 24.38 -17.64 19.50
C LYS A 234 23.95 -18.33 20.79
N GLN A 235 24.76 -18.15 21.84
CA GLN A 235 24.55 -18.64 23.21
C GLN A 235 25.28 -17.70 24.18
N GLU A 236 25.03 -17.84 25.48
CA GLU A 236 25.79 -17.15 26.56
C GLU A 236 25.86 -15.62 26.38
N CYS A 237 24.72 -14.95 26.60
CA CYS A 237 24.59 -13.50 26.55
C CYS A 237 25.14 -12.82 27.82
N ASP A 238 26.29 -13.27 28.34
CA ASP A 238 26.81 -12.88 29.63
C ASP A 238 27.80 -11.69 29.58
N SER A 239 28.25 -11.28 28.41
CA SER A 239 29.19 -10.17 28.28
C SER A 239 28.53 -8.94 27.66
N ARG A 240 29.19 -7.78 27.77
CA ARG A 240 28.80 -6.53 27.07
C ARG A 240 28.91 -6.63 25.54
N ARG A 241 29.30 -7.79 24.99
CA ARG A 241 29.18 -8.09 23.55
C ARG A 241 27.73 -8.36 23.13
N CYS A 242 26.89 -8.81 24.06
CA CYS A 242 25.46 -8.88 23.84
C CYS A 242 24.88 -7.46 23.90
N SER A 243 24.35 -6.96 22.78
CA SER A 243 23.71 -5.64 22.74
C SER A 243 22.60 -5.51 23.78
N CYS A 244 21.74 -6.52 23.96
CA CYS A 244 20.68 -6.49 24.98
C CYS A 244 21.27 -6.24 26.38
N ARG A 245 22.26 -7.04 26.80
CA ARG A 245 22.95 -6.89 28.10
C ARG A 245 23.73 -5.57 28.21
N LYS A 246 24.40 -5.13 27.15
CA LYS A 246 25.12 -3.84 27.10
C LYS A 246 24.20 -2.66 27.43
N PHE A 247 22.95 -2.73 26.98
CA PHE A 247 21.92 -1.73 27.22
C PHE A 247 20.98 -2.10 28.38
N GLY A 248 21.33 -3.10 29.20
CA GLY A 248 20.61 -3.44 30.44
C GLY A 248 19.23 -4.07 30.25
N ILE A 249 18.93 -4.65 29.09
CA ILE A 249 17.64 -5.32 28.82
C ILE A 249 17.82 -6.84 28.62
N PRO A 250 16.81 -7.66 28.99
CA PRO A 250 16.84 -9.09 28.73
C PRO A 250 16.72 -9.39 27.21
N CYS A 251 17.35 -10.47 26.78
CA CYS A 251 17.21 -11.01 25.44
C CYS A 251 15.79 -11.55 25.25
N SER A 252 15.14 -11.13 24.16
CA SER A 252 13.79 -11.58 23.77
C SER A 252 13.83 -12.48 22.53
N PHE A 253 12.67 -13.02 22.15
CA PHE A 253 12.47 -13.78 20.92
C PHE A 253 12.88 -13.02 19.64
N ALA A 254 13.02 -11.69 19.71
CA ALA A 254 13.47 -10.86 18.60
C ALA A 254 15.01 -10.90 18.37
N CYS A 255 15.78 -11.49 19.31
CA CYS A 255 17.22 -11.72 19.15
C CYS A 255 17.49 -12.81 18.10
N SER A 256 18.54 -12.67 17.28
CA SER A 256 18.63 -13.49 16.05
C SER A 256 18.76 -14.98 16.33
N GLU A 257 19.82 -15.37 17.05
CA GLU A 257 20.12 -16.79 17.32
C GLU A 257 19.71 -17.20 18.74
N CYS A 258 20.05 -16.43 19.79
CA CYS A 258 19.73 -16.84 21.17
C CYS A 258 18.23 -16.84 21.49
N ARG A 259 17.46 -15.97 20.83
CA ARG A 259 15.99 -15.80 20.94
C ARG A 259 15.45 -15.69 22.37
N GLY A 260 16.29 -15.33 23.34
CA GLY A 260 15.90 -15.28 24.75
C GLY A 260 15.50 -16.65 25.34
N VAL A 261 15.93 -17.77 24.74
CA VAL A 261 15.64 -19.13 25.24
C VAL A 261 16.91 -19.82 25.69
N ASN A 262 17.97 -19.78 24.87
CA ASN A 262 19.25 -20.44 25.13
C ASN A 262 20.37 -19.44 25.44
N CYS A 263 20.10 -18.48 26.33
CA CYS A 263 21.12 -17.54 26.78
C CYS A 263 20.94 -17.13 28.23
N THR A 264 22.04 -16.79 28.88
CA THR A 264 22.11 -16.34 30.26
C THR A 264 21.44 -14.99 30.54
N ASN A 265 21.03 -14.24 29.51
CA ASN A 265 20.34 -12.95 29.63
C ASN A 265 18.85 -13.06 29.26
N SER A 266 18.26 -14.26 29.30
CA SER A 266 16.82 -14.45 29.07
C SER A 266 15.99 -14.02 30.30
N SER A 267 14.75 -13.61 30.07
CA SER A 267 13.81 -13.18 31.11
C SER A 267 13.29 -14.32 32.02
N THR A 268 13.85 -15.53 31.94
CA THR A 268 13.29 -16.74 32.54
C THR A 268 13.59 -16.93 34.03
N ASN A 269 14.08 -15.91 34.73
CA ASN A 269 14.11 -15.88 36.19
C ASN A 269 13.95 -14.42 36.63
N VAL A 270 12.73 -14.02 37.01
CA VAL A 270 12.38 -13.24 38.21
C VAL A 270 10.85 -13.06 38.19
N SER A 271 10.15 -13.84 39.00
CA SER A 271 8.89 -13.39 39.60
C SER A 271 9.23 -12.19 40.49
N GLY A 272 8.69 -11.01 40.19
CA GLY A 272 8.82 -9.83 41.05
C GLY A 272 9.80 -8.77 40.54
N VAL A 273 9.33 -7.88 39.66
CA VAL A 273 9.77 -6.48 39.68
C VAL A 273 8.50 -5.64 39.84
N LEU A 274 8.00 -5.65 41.06
CA LEU A 274 7.36 -4.46 41.61
C LEU A 274 8.47 -3.39 41.70
N LEU A 275 8.15 -2.20 41.22
CA LEU A 275 9.00 -1.02 41.35
C LEU A 275 9.14 -0.69 42.85
N ASN A 276 10.24 -1.15 43.48
CA ASN A 276 10.71 -0.57 44.73
C ASN A 276 11.41 0.75 44.39
N VAL A 277 10.67 1.84 44.56
CA VAL A 277 11.25 3.17 44.70
C VAL A 277 11.30 3.45 46.21
N GLU A 278 12.42 3.14 46.84
CA GLU A 278 12.78 3.75 48.14
C GLU A 278 14.26 4.11 48.13
N GLY A 279 14.51 5.34 48.56
CA GLY A 279 15.81 5.98 48.65
C GLY A 279 15.63 7.46 48.98
N ASP A 280 14.92 7.74 50.07
CA ASP A 280 15.03 9.01 50.79
C ASP A 280 16.44 9.07 51.44
N PRO A 281 17.04 10.26 51.58
CA PRO A 281 17.18 10.73 52.96
C PRO A 281 16.91 12.23 53.10
N LEU A 282 15.95 12.52 53.99
CA LEU A 282 15.91 13.73 54.80
C LEU A 282 17.16 13.82 55.70
N ASN A 283 17.92 14.91 55.61
CA ASN A 283 18.05 15.92 56.67
C ASN A 283 19.29 16.82 56.52
N GLU A 284 19.05 18.08 56.87
CA GLU A 284 19.91 19.11 57.50
C GLU A 284 19.96 20.40 56.68
N LEU A 285 19.72 21.60 57.21
CA LEU A 285 19.21 22.14 58.48
C LEU A 285 19.11 23.67 58.20
N ASP A 286 18.20 24.35 58.90
CA ASP A 286 18.03 25.82 59.01
C ASP A 286 17.52 26.64 57.80
#